data_AF-A0A7S3IEG7-F1
#
_entry.id   AF-A0A7S3IEG7-F1
#
_cell.length_a   1.000
_cell.length_b   1.000
_cell.length_c   1.000
_cell.angle_alpha   90.00
_cell.angle_beta   90.00
_cell.angle_gamma   90.00
#
_symmetry.space_group_name_H-M   'P 1'
#
loop_
_entity.id
_entity.type
_entity.pdbx_description
1 polymer ?
#
loop_
_entity_poly.entity_id
_entity_poly.type
_entity_poly.pdbx_seq_one_letter_code
_entity_poly.pdbx_strand_id
1 'polypeptide(L)'
;MMDIILATIRESPRYHEIKLFYIHEHFDILSIQQMNQLLDIYQEILSRQNAKENPMISQFNTIKVTLLIYRICWKIEEKQIYSLITKCSLLQSYLINSLSRYFELQNNILMLRKFMSEPILHLTERKDSLDIMYEMNMKELLQHPVVVEVINLVYEGEYSISSTSLSLSRTFLCMLEMDIFDQKSICQRMIQNISNFGDTNNKKQSSLMYNIWKQSILQREQDEMQFTNIINLLLILFSVWVNQIHNDSYVEIKDIFGNAYFDETQ
;
A
#
# COMPACT_ATOMS: atom_id res chain seq x y z
N MET A 1 28.32 21.68 5.11
CA MET A 1 27.87 20.58 4.22
C MET A 1 26.44 20.83 3.74
N MET A 2 25.48 21.09 4.62
CA MET A 2 24.09 21.35 4.23
C MET A 2 23.92 22.54 3.26
N ASP A 3 24.66 23.64 3.44
CA ASP A 3 24.59 24.80 2.53
C ASP A 3 25.00 24.45 1.09
N ILE A 4 25.96 23.53 0.94
CA ILE A 4 26.38 23.02 -0.38
C ILE A 4 25.23 22.24 -1.01
N ILE A 5 24.53 21.41 -0.22
CA ILE A 5 23.37 20.65 -0.71
C ILE A 5 22.27 21.60 -1.16
N LEU A 6 21.94 22.62 -0.35
CA LEU A 6 20.95 23.66 -0.71
C LEU A 6 21.33 24.37 -2.02
N ALA A 7 22.59 24.78 -2.18
CA ALA A 7 23.07 25.36 -3.44
C ALA A 7 22.89 24.39 -4.62
N THR A 8 23.26 23.12 -4.46
CA THR A 8 23.12 22.12 -5.53
C THR A 8 21.67 21.77 -5.88
N ILE A 9 20.72 21.91 -4.94
CA ILE A 9 19.28 21.75 -5.19
C ILE A 9 18.79 22.88 -6.08
N ARG A 10 19.23 24.12 -5.79
CA ARG A 10 18.88 25.31 -6.55
C ARG A 10 19.42 25.25 -7.98
N GLU A 11 20.68 24.87 -8.13
CA GLU A 11 21.40 24.96 -9.40
C GLU A 11 21.17 23.78 -10.34
N SER A 12 20.88 22.58 -9.81
CA SER A 12 20.86 21.36 -10.62
C SER A 12 19.66 20.45 -10.34
N PRO A 13 18.86 20.11 -11.36
CA PRO A 13 17.76 19.15 -11.24
C PRO A 13 18.26 17.69 -11.17
N ARG A 14 19.55 17.44 -11.39
CA ARG A 14 20.12 16.08 -11.31
C ARG A 14 20.08 15.57 -9.88
N TYR A 15 19.69 14.30 -9.74
CA TYR A 15 19.59 13.60 -8.46
C TYR A 15 18.75 14.36 -7.41
N HIS A 16 17.74 15.12 -7.85
CA HIS A 16 16.94 15.94 -6.93
C HIS A 16 16.27 15.07 -5.87
N GLU A 17 15.69 13.93 -6.24
CA GLU A 17 15.08 12.98 -5.29
C GLU A 17 16.06 12.56 -4.18
N ILE A 18 17.31 12.22 -4.52
CA ILE A 18 18.35 11.84 -3.55
C ILE A 18 18.73 13.04 -2.65
N LYS A 19 18.82 14.24 -3.21
CA LYS A 19 19.12 15.46 -2.43
C LYS A 19 17.98 15.78 -1.45
N LEU A 20 16.72 15.67 -1.90
CA LEU A 20 15.53 15.85 -1.06
C LEU A 20 15.49 14.80 0.05
N PHE A 21 15.76 13.55 -0.30
CA PHE A 21 15.84 12.45 0.66
C PHE A 21 16.89 12.73 1.74
N TYR A 22 18.10 13.14 1.34
CA TYR A 22 19.15 13.50 2.30
C TYR A 22 18.70 14.63 3.24
N ILE A 23 18.05 15.67 2.71
CA ILE A 23 17.50 16.75 3.54
C ILE A 23 16.43 16.24 4.50
N HIS A 24 15.55 15.36 4.04
CA HIS A 24 14.49 14.78 4.86
C HIS A 24 15.03 13.95 6.02
N GLU A 25 16.06 13.13 5.78
CA GLU A 25 16.71 12.30 6.81
C GLU A 25 17.50 13.14 7.82
N HIS A 26 18.16 14.21 7.36
CA HIS A 26 18.96 15.09 8.21
C HIS A 26 18.22 16.38 8.61
N PHE A 27 16.88 16.34 8.58
CA PHE A 27 16.04 17.52 8.79
C PHE A 27 16.26 18.18 10.16
N ASP A 28 16.57 17.39 11.19
CA ASP A 28 16.75 17.90 12.55
C ASP A 28 18.02 18.71 12.76
N ILE A 29 18.97 18.62 11.83
CA ILE A 29 20.24 19.35 11.89
C ILE A 29 20.09 20.74 11.22
N LEU A 30 19.01 20.99 10.48
CA LEU A 30 18.79 22.27 9.80
C LEU A 30 18.60 23.40 10.80
N SER A 31 19.32 24.51 10.58
CA SER A 31 19.02 25.77 11.25
C SER A 31 17.76 26.42 10.68
N ILE A 32 17.12 27.32 11.44
CA ILE A 32 15.93 28.08 10.99
C ILE A 32 16.24 28.86 9.70
N GLN A 33 17.45 29.43 9.58
CA GLN A 33 17.88 30.14 8.38
C GLN A 33 17.96 29.20 7.17
N GLN A 34 18.50 27.99 7.35
CA GLN A 34 18.56 26.98 6.28
C GLN A 34 17.17 26.49 5.88
N MET A 35 16.24 26.31 6.84
CA MET A 35 14.85 25.97 6.55
C MET A 35 14.18 27.08 5.72
N ASN A 36 14.37 28.35 6.08
CA ASN A 36 13.83 29.46 5.29
C ASN A 36 14.42 29.48 3.87
N GLN A 37 15.75 29.34 3.74
CA GLN A 37 16.43 29.28 2.45
C GLN A 37 15.92 28.11 1.60
N LEU A 38 15.67 26.97 2.22
CA LEU A 38 15.12 25.80 1.54
C LEU A 38 13.72 26.07 0.96
N LEU A 39 12.84 26.70 1.73
CA LEU A 39 11.51 27.11 1.25
C LEU A 39 11.60 28.10 0.10
N ASP A 40 12.50 29.08 0.20
CA ASP A 40 12.71 30.08 -0.86
C ASP A 40 13.24 29.41 -2.15
N ILE A 41 14.15 28.42 -2.01
CA ILE A 41 14.64 27.61 -3.13
C ILE A 41 13.51 26.82 -3.78
N TYR A 42 12.63 26.18 -3.00
CA TYR A 42 11.49 25.44 -3.58
C TYR A 42 10.49 26.35 -4.28
N GLN A 43 10.18 27.51 -3.71
CA GLN A 43 9.32 28.49 -4.38
C GLN A 43 9.92 28.95 -5.71
N GLU A 44 11.24 29.24 -5.73
CA GLU A 44 11.96 29.59 -6.96
C GLU A 44 11.84 28.45 -7.99
N ILE A 45 12.17 27.22 -7.60
CA ILE A 45 12.16 26.05 -8.47
C ILE A 45 10.77 25.80 -9.08
N LEU A 46 9.72 25.88 -8.26
CA LEU A 46 8.35 25.65 -8.70
C LEU A 46 7.83 26.75 -9.63
N SER A 47 8.35 27.98 -9.47
CA SER A 47 8.01 29.10 -10.35
C SER A 47 8.70 29.08 -11.72
N ARG A 48 9.67 28.17 -11.94
CA ARG A 48 10.39 28.08 -13.22
C ARG A 48 9.45 27.60 -14.33
N GLN A 49 9.25 28.46 -15.34
CA GLN A 49 8.48 28.14 -16.55
C GLN A 49 9.23 27.19 -17.49
N ASN A 50 10.57 27.18 -17.44
CA ASN A 50 11.37 26.31 -18.30
C ASN A 50 11.34 24.86 -17.80
N ALA A 51 10.67 23.97 -18.54
CA ALA A 51 10.52 22.56 -18.19
C ALA A 51 11.85 21.83 -17.97
N LYS A 52 12.92 22.21 -18.68
CA LYS A 52 14.25 21.57 -18.53
C LYS A 52 14.93 21.90 -17.20
N GLU A 53 14.59 23.03 -16.61
CA GLU A 53 15.18 23.53 -15.36
C GLU A 53 14.29 23.25 -14.15
N ASN A 54 13.06 22.81 -14.39
CA ASN A 54 12.10 22.45 -13.36
C ASN A 54 12.20 20.93 -13.08
N PRO A 55 12.75 20.51 -11.93
CA PRO A 55 12.88 19.09 -11.56
C PRO A 55 11.51 18.42 -11.43
N MET A 56 10.43 19.16 -11.16
CA MET A 56 9.09 18.58 -11.09
C MET A 56 8.60 18.09 -12.46
N ILE A 57 9.02 18.76 -13.53
CA ILE A 57 8.60 18.44 -14.90
C ILE A 57 9.61 17.51 -15.58
N SER A 58 10.90 17.72 -15.32
CA SER A 58 11.98 16.99 -15.98
C SER A 58 12.28 15.62 -15.37
N GLN A 59 11.79 15.32 -14.17
CA GLN A 59 12.00 14.03 -13.53
C GLN A 59 10.92 13.00 -13.88
N PHE A 60 11.30 11.74 -13.74
CA PHE A 60 10.47 10.60 -14.13
C PHE A 60 9.21 10.45 -13.27
N ASN A 61 9.28 10.80 -11.98
CA ASN A 61 8.16 10.66 -11.04
C ASN A 61 7.90 11.95 -10.27
N THR A 62 7.11 12.85 -10.87
CA THR A 62 6.69 14.13 -10.30
C THR A 62 5.97 13.99 -8.96
N ILE A 63 5.20 12.91 -8.78
CA ILE A 63 4.39 12.67 -7.58
C ILE A 63 5.29 12.52 -6.36
N LYS A 64 6.30 11.65 -6.46
CA LYS A 64 7.26 11.40 -5.38
C LYS A 64 7.99 12.67 -4.95
N VAL A 65 8.52 13.43 -5.90
CA VAL A 65 9.25 14.67 -5.62
C VAL A 65 8.33 15.68 -4.92
N THR A 66 7.08 15.78 -5.38
CA THR A 66 6.09 16.66 -4.74
C THR A 66 5.79 16.25 -3.32
N LEU A 67 5.59 14.95 -3.07
CA LEU A 67 5.33 14.43 -1.73
C LEU A 67 6.54 14.61 -0.80
N LEU A 68 7.78 14.46 -1.30
CA LEU A 68 8.98 14.73 -0.51
C LEU A 68 9.08 16.21 -0.09
N ILE A 69 8.82 17.14 -1.02
CA ILE A 69 8.79 18.58 -0.69
C ILE A 69 7.67 18.86 0.33
N TYR A 70 6.47 18.31 0.10
CA TYR A 70 5.34 18.46 1.02
C TYR A 70 5.68 17.95 2.43
N ARG A 71 6.30 16.77 2.53
CA ARG A 71 6.72 16.16 3.80
C ARG A 71 7.74 17.01 4.54
N ILE A 72 8.68 17.63 3.83
CA ILE A 72 9.62 18.59 4.42
C ILE A 72 8.86 19.81 4.97
N CYS A 73 7.92 20.38 4.21
CA CYS A 73 7.09 21.49 4.69
C CYS A 73 6.28 21.11 5.94
N TRP A 74 5.69 19.92 5.94
CA TRP A 74 4.93 19.39 7.07
C TRP A 74 5.82 19.26 8.33
N LYS A 75 7.03 18.71 8.21
CA LYS A 75 8.01 18.67 9.32
C LYS A 75 8.42 20.07 9.82
N ILE A 76 8.48 21.08 8.94
CA ILE A 76 8.74 22.48 9.37
C ILE A 76 7.55 23.02 10.18
N GLU A 77 6.32 22.75 9.77
CA GLU A 77 5.11 23.15 10.48
C GLU A 77 4.99 22.47 11.86
N GLU A 78 5.34 21.18 11.96
CA GLU A 78 5.37 20.47 13.24
C GLU A 78 6.32 21.12 14.27
N LYS A 79 7.41 21.76 13.81
CA LYS A 79 8.31 22.53 14.69
C LYS A 79 7.72 23.85 15.19
N GLN A 80 6.51 24.23 14.75
CA GLN A 80 5.78 25.43 15.20
C GLN A 80 6.57 26.75 15.06
N ILE A 81 7.39 26.86 14.00
CA ILE A 81 8.17 28.08 13.73
C ILE A 81 7.30 29.10 13.01
N TYR A 82 6.69 30.03 13.75
CA TYR A 82 5.70 31.00 13.24
C TYR A 82 6.11 31.76 11.96
N SER A 83 7.39 32.12 11.82
CA SER A 83 7.88 32.83 10.64
C SER A 83 7.85 31.99 9.35
N LEU A 84 7.83 30.66 9.48
CA LEU A 84 7.87 29.72 8.36
C LEU A 84 6.52 29.07 8.07
N ILE A 85 5.61 28.99 9.06
CA ILE A 85 4.30 28.36 8.90
C ILE A 85 3.53 28.94 7.71
N THR A 86 3.44 30.26 7.59
CA THR A 86 2.73 30.90 6.46
C THR A 86 3.35 30.57 5.11
N LYS A 87 4.69 30.47 5.03
CA LYS A 87 5.37 30.06 3.79
C LYS A 87 5.12 28.59 3.47
N CYS A 88 5.14 27.73 4.48
CA CYS A 88 4.88 26.30 4.33
C CYS A 88 3.45 26.04 3.86
N SER A 89 2.46 26.67 4.48
CA SER A 89 1.05 26.46 4.13
C SER A 89 0.72 26.94 2.71
N LEU A 90 1.30 28.08 2.28
CA LEU A 90 1.19 28.55 0.90
C LEU A 90 1.82 27.57 -0.08
N LEU A 91 3.02 27.07 0.24
CA LEU A 91 3.74 26.11 -0.60
C LEU A 91 2.99 24.77 -0.68
N GLN A 92 2.52 24.23 0.45
CA GLN A 92 1.71 23.02 0.51
C GLN A 92 0.43 23.14 -0.31
N SER A 93 -0.30 24.26 -0.17
CA SER A 93 -1.52 24.52 -0.95
C SER A 93 -1.22 24.57 -2.45
N TYR A 94 -0.10 25.19 -2.84
CA TYR A 94 0.34 25.19 -4.24
C TYR A 94 0.65 23.77 -4.73
N LEU A 95 1.34 22.95 -3.93
CA LEU A 95 1.68 21.57 -4.30
C LEU A 95 0.44 20.68 -4.43
N ILE A 96 -0.51 20.76 -3.49
CA ILE A 96 -1.78 20.02 -3.55
C ILE A 96 -2.53 20.39 -4.84
N ASN A 97 -2.74 21.69 -5.09
CA ASN A 97 -3.43 22.14 -6.29
C ASN A 97 -2.72 21.71 -7.59
N SER A 98 -1.39 21.71 -7.58
CA SER A 98 -0.59 21.28 -8.73
C SER A 98 -0.70 19.77 -8.97
N LEU A 99 -0.72 18.96 -7.90
CA LEU A 99 -0.94 17.52 -7.99
C LEU A 99 -2.36 17.18 -8.46
N SER A 100 -3.39 17.84 -7.93
CA SER A 100 -4.77 17.63 -8.38
C SER A 100 -4.91 17.88 -9.88
N ARG A 101 -4.39 19.02 -10.37
CA ARG A 101 -4.34 19.32 -11.81
C ARG A 101 -3.53 18.30 -12.60
N TYR A 102 -2.40 17.85 -12.07
CA TYR A 102 -1.60 16.81 -12.71
C TYR A 102 -2.40 15.53 -12.87
N PHE A 103 -3.15 15.09 -11.85
CA PHE A 103 -4.00 13.91 -11.91
C PHE A 103 -5.14 14.05 -12.92
N GLU A 104 -5.79 15.21 -13.00
CA GLU A 104 -6.84 15.48 -14.00
C GLU A 104 -6.31 15.41 -15.44
N LEU A 105 -5.06 15.78 -15.66
CA LEU A 105 -4.42 15.74 -16.99
C LEU A 105 -3.88 14.36 -17.37
N GLN A 106 -3.75 13.42 -16.42
CA GLN A 106 -3.26 12.08 -16.70
C GLN A 106 -4.35 11.20 -17.30
N ASN A 107 -4.24 10.93 -18.60
CA ASN A 107 -5.14 10.00 -19.29
C ASN A 107 -4.79 8.51 -19.07
N ASN A 108 -3.60 8.21 -18.55
CA ASN A 108 -3.12 6.83 -18.37
C ASN A 108 -3.08 6.45 -16.89
N ILE A 109 -4.19 5.90 -16.41
CA ILE A 109 -4.36 5.47 -15.01
C ILE A 109 -3.37 4.37 -14.60
N LEU A 110 -2.96 3.48 -15.53
CA LEU A 110 -2.00 2.41 -15.24
C LEU A 110 -0.59 2.97 -15.01
N MET A 111 -0.21 4.00 -15.76
CA MET A 111 1.05 4.70 -15.53
C MET A 111 1.01 5.43 -14.19
N LEU A 112 -0.12 6.06 -13.86
CA LEU A 112 -0.29 6.74 -12.58
C LEU A 112 -0.20 5.77 -11.39
N ARG A 113 -0.86 4.61 -11.49
CA ARG A 113 -0.72 3.52 -10.52
C ARG A 113 0.73 3.12 -10.35
N LYS A 114 1.47 2.92 -11.44
CA LYS A 114 2.89 2.58 -11.37
C LYS A 114 3.69 3.63 -10.62
N PHE A 115 3.43 4.92 -10.84
CA PHE A 115 4.13 6.00 -10.15
C PHE A 115 3.75 6.13 -8.67
N MET A 116 2.49 5.89 -8.32
CA MET A 116 2.01 5.96 -6.93
C MET A 116 2.49 4.77 -6.09
N SER A 117 2.47 3.56 -6.65
CA SER A 117 2.93 2.34 -5.97
C SER A 117 4.45 2.18 -5.94
N GLU A 118 5.19 3.04 -6.63
CA GLU A 118 6.64 3.00 -6.60
C GLU A 118 7.13 3.52 -5.23
N PRO A 119 7.96 2.76 -4.50
CA PRO A 119 8.36 3.13 -3.14
C PRO A 119 9.15 4.43 -3.16
N ILE A 120 8.87 5.30 -2.21
CA ILE A 120 9.65 6.52 -1.98
C ILE A 120 10.96 6.12 -1.29
N LEU A 121 12.06 6.77 -1.68
CA LEU A 121 13.38 6.48 -1.10
C LEU A 121 13.30 6.58 0.44
N HIS A 122 13.65 5.49 1.10
CA HIS A 122 13.68 5.35 2.54
C HIS A 122 14.68 4.25 2.92
N LEU A 123 15.36 4.38 4.06
CA LEU A 123 16.44 3.46 4.45
C LEU A 123 15.94 2.12 4.98
N THR A 124 14.77 2.09 5.63
CA THR A 124 14.29 0.93 6.39
C THR A 124 12.89 0.47 5.94
N GLU A 125 11.92 1.39 5.95
CA GLU A 125 10.54 1.13 5.52
C GLU A 125 10.37 1.25 4.01
N ARG A 126 9.46 0.44 3.43
CA ARG A 126 9.00 0.61 2.04
C ARG A 126 7.62 1.26 2.07
N LYS A 127 7.60 2.60 2.05
CA LYS A 127 6.37 3.38 1.94
C LYS A 127 6.18 3.86 0.50
N ASP A 128 4.98 3.69 -0.02
CA ASP A 128 4.62 4.22 -1.34
C ASP A 128 4.04 5.64 -1.24
N SER A 129 3.60 6.20 -2.37
CA SER A 129 3.04 7.56 -2.38
C SER A 129 1.70 7.66 -1.64
N LEU A 130 0.90 6.60 -1.63
CA LEU A 130 -0.41 6.56 -0.96
C LEU A 130 -0.23 6.48 0.56
N ASP A 131 0.72 5.68 1.03
CA ASP A 131 1.10 5.60 2.44
C ASP A 131 1.52 6.98 2.97
N ILE A 132 2.36 7.69 2.21
CA ILE A 132 2.81 9.04 2.59
C ILE A 132 1.66 10.04 2.59
N MET A 133 0.76 10.01 1.59
CA MET A 133 -0.44 10.85 1.58
C MET A 133 -1.34 10.59 2.80
N TYR A 134 -1.47 9.32 3.22
CA TYR A 134 -2.24 8.92 4.40
C TYR A 134 -1.56 9.38 5.70
N GLU A 135 -0.25 9.17 5.85
CA GLU A 135 0.56 9.62 7.00
C GLU A 135 0.41 11.13 7.23
N MET A 136 0.45 11.92 6.15
CA MET A 136 0.35 13.38 6.20
C MET A 136 -1.10 13.89 6.17
N ASN A 137 -2.10 13.01 6.29
CA ASN A 137 -3.52 13.35 6.33
C ASN A 137 -4.00 14.20 5.14
N MET A 138 -3.51 13.92 3.93
CA MET A 138 -3.85 14.64 2.70
C MET A 138 -5.23 14.24 2.15
N LYS A 139 -6.29 14.44 2.94
CA LYS A 139 -7.66 13.99 2.64
C LYS A 139 -8.16 14.45 1.27
N GLU A 140 -7.82 15.67 0.87
CA GLU A 140 -8.24 16.23 -0.42
C GLU A 140 -7.70 15.42 -1.61
N LEU A 141 -6.40 15.06 -1.59
CA LEU A 141 -5.81 14.23 -2.64
C LEU A 141 -6.31 12.78 -2.57
N LEU A 142 -6.47 12.21 -1.37
CA LEU A 142 -6.97 10.84 -1.21
C LEU A 142 -8.43 10.68 -1.68
N GLN A 143 -9.22 11.74 -1.62
CA GLN A 143 -10.60 11.77 -2.13
C GLN A 143 -10.68 12.17 -3.60
N HIS A 144 -9.55 12.49 -4.24
CA HIS A 144 -9.53 12.87 -5.64
C HIS A 144 -10.00 11.70 -6.52
N PRO A 145 -10.96 11.88 -7.45
CA PRO A 145 -11.57 10.78 -8.20
C PRO A 145 -10.55 9.85 -8.89
N VAL A 146 -9.50 10.44 -9.47
CA VAL A 146 -8.42 9.70 -10.13
C VAL A 146 -7.59 8.88 -9.13
N VAL A 147 -7.32 9.42 -7.93
CA VAL A 147 -6.57 8.70 -6.88
C VAL A 147 -7.42 7.56 -6.34
N VAL A 148 -8.73 7.78 -6.15
CA VAL A 148 -9.68 6.73 -5.77
C VAL A 148 -9.72 5.62 -6.83
N GLU A 149 -9.68 5.96 -8.11
CA GLU A 149 -9.58 4.96 -9.19
C GLU A 149 -8.26 4.18 -9.14
N VAL A 150 -7.12 4.85 -8.90
CA VAL A 150 -5.84 4.16 -8.69
C VAL A 150 -5.91 3.21 -7.49
N ILE A 151 -6.47 3.67 -6.36
CA ILE A 151 -6.67 2.85 -5.17
C ILE A 151 -7.53 1.63 -5.53
N ASN A 152 -8.66 1.84 -6.21
CA ASN A 152 -9.52 0.77 -6.67
C ASN A 152 -8.78 -0.20 -7.60
N LEU A 153 -7.88 0.27 -8.47
CA LEU A 153 -7.06 -0.61 -9.33
C LEU A 153 -5.96 -1.35 -8.59
N VAL A 154 -5.46 -0.83 -7.46
CA VAL A 154 -4.55 -1.57 -6.57
C VAL A 154 -5.35 -2.68 -5.88
N TYR A 155 -6.51 -2.35 -5.32
CA TYR A 155 -7.40 -3.34 -4.68
C TYR A 155 -7.95 -4.36 -5.67
N GLU A 156 -8.47 -3.95 -6.83
CA GLU A 156 -8.86 -4.86 -7.90
C GLU A 156 -7.63 -5.58 -8.46
N GLY A 157 -6.44 -5.00 -8.51
CA GLY A 157 -5.23 -5.71 -8.95
C GLY A 157 -4.82 -6.86 -8.02
N GLU A 158 -4.99 -6.69 -6.72
CA GLU A 158 -4.61 -7.67 -5.68
C GLU A 158 -5.75 -8.62 -5.30
N TYR A 159 -7.00 -8.17 -5.44
CA TYR A 159 -8.22 -8.90 -5.06
C TYR A 159 -9.18 -9.16 -6.23
N SER A 160 -8.87 -8.72 -7.47
CA SER A 160 -9.56 -9.27 -8.64
C SER A 160 -9.12 -10.71 -8.78
N ILE A 161 -10.06 -11.56 -8.42
CA ILE A 161 -10.11 -12.94 -8.84
C ILE A 161 -10.13 -12.88 -10.37
N SER A 162 -8.98 -12.99 -11.03
CA SER A 162 -8.99 -13.53 -12.38
C SER A 162 -9.68 -14.90 -12.25
N SER A 163 -10.62 -15.22 -13.11
CA SER A 163 -11.36 -16.51 -13.09
C SER A 163 -10.48 -17.76 -13.31
N THR A 164 -9.16 -17.59 -13.25
CA THR A 164 -8.14 -18.64 -13.24
C THR A 164 -7.83 -19.05 -11.81
N SER A 165 -7.79 -20.36 -11.55
CA SER A 165 -7.51 -21.00 -10.26
C SER A 165 -6.23 -20.55 -9.53
N LEU A 166 -5.31 -19.88 -10.22
CA LEU A 166 -4.10 -19.27 -9.66
C LEU A 166 -4.36 -18.01 -8.83
N SER A 167 -5.43 -17.25 -9.09
CA SER A 167 -5.76 -16.04 -8.32
C SER A 167 -6.26 -16.35 -6.90
N LEU A 168 -7.06 -17.41 -6.75
CA LEU A 168 -7.52 -17.93 -5.47
C LEU A 168 -6.37 -18.27 -4.51
N SER A 169 -5.29 -18.86 -5.05
CA SER A 169 -4.10 -19.16 -4.26
C SER A 169 -3.36 -17.91 -3.77
N ARG A 170 -3.40 -16.81 -4.53
CA ARG A 170 -2.80 -15.52 -4.16
C ARG A 170 -3.66 -14.73 -3.17
N THR A 171 -4.97 -14.71 -3.34
CA THR A 171 -5.90 -14.11 -2.36
C THR A 171 -5.80 -14.83 -1.01
N PHE A 172 -5.62 -16.16 -1.04
CA PHE A 172 -5.39 -16.97 0.15
C PHE A 172 -4.02 -16.69 0.79
N LEU A 173 -2.96 -16.47 -0.02
CA LEU A 173 -1.65 -16.05 0.50
C LEU A 173 -1.70 -14.67 1.16
N CYS A 174 -2.38 -13.70 0.54
CA CYS A 174 -2.59 -12.38 1.13
C CYS A 174 -3.35 -12.45 2.45
N MET A 175 -4.36 -13.33 2.58
CA MET A 175 -5.06 -13.56 3.86
C MET A 175 -4.13 -14.10 4.96
N LEU A 176 -3.11 -14.89 4.60
CA LEU A 176 -2.13 -15.45 5.54
C LEU A 176 -1.00 -14.47 5.88
N GLU A 177 -0.69 -13.52 4.99
CA GLU A 177 0.34 -12.49 5.17
C GLU A 177 -0.16 -11.23 5.89
N MET A 178 -1.47 -11.08 6.10
CA MET A 178 -2.01 -9.96 6.88
C MET A 178 -1.70 -10.11 8.38
N ASP A 179 -0.89 -9.18 8.91
CA ASP A 179 -0.50 -9.11 10.31
C ASP A 179 -1.72 -9.06 11.26
N ILE A 180 -1.78 -10.03 12.18
CA ILE A 180 -2.91 -10.30 13.08
C ILE A 180 -3.12 -9.17 14.10
N PHE A 181 -2.18 -8.22 14.22
CA PHE A 181 -2.18 -7.20 15.28
C PHE A 181 -2.95 -5.90 14.98
N ASP A 182 -3.48 -5.68 13.77
CA ASP A 182 -4.19 -4.42 13.43
C ASP A 182 -5.69 -4.60 13.04
N GLN A 183 -6.31 -5.71 13.48
CA GLN A 183 -7.64 -6.16 13.06
C GLN A 183 -8.83 -5.25 13.42
N LYS A 184 -8.70 -4.29 14.35
CA LYS A 184 -9.87 -3.50 14.80
C LYS A 184 -10.23 -2.32 13.90
N SER A 185 -9.29 -1.79 13.11
CA SER A 185 -9.51 -0.57 12.32
C SER A 185 -10.09 -0.87 10.92
N ILE A 186 -9.55 -1.90 10.26
CA ILE A 186 -9.76 -2.16 8.83
C ILE A 186 -11.04 -2.96 8.58
N CYS A 187 -11.31 -4.00 9.37
CA CYS A 187 -12.56 -4.76 9.27
C CYS A 187 -13.78 -3.94 9.69
N GLN A 188 -13.63 -3.05 10.67
CA GLN A 188 -14.73 -2.20 11.15
C GLN A 188 -15.09 -1.10 10.13
N ARG A 189 -14.10 -0.55 9.41
CA ARG A 189 -14.33 0.35 8.26
C ARG A 189 -14.87 -0.40 7.03
N MET A 190 -14.45 -1.64 6.78
CA MET A 190 -15.07 -2.49 5.74
C MET A 190 -16.55 -2.74 6.03
N ILE A 191 -16.91 -3.13 7.26
CA ILE A 191 -18.31 -3.41 7.62
C ILE A 191 -19.16 -2.14 7.58
N GLN A 192 -18.63 -0.99 8.04
CA GLN A 192 -19.33 0.30 7.95
C GLN A 192 -19.50 0.79 6.49
N ASN A 193 -18.54 0.54 5.61
CA ASN A 193 -18.68 0.85 4.18
C ASN A 193 -19.61 -0.14 3.47
N ILE A 194 -19.65 -1.41 3.88
CA ILE A 194 -20.59 -2.44 3.40
C ILE A 194 -22.03 -2.11 3.80
N SER A 195 -22.27 -1.61 5.03
CA SER A 195 -23.61 -1.18 5.45
C SER A 195 -24.08 0.09 4.76
N ASN A 196 -23.16 1.00 4.45
CA ASN A 196 -23.50 2.29 3.82
C ASN A 196 -23.55 2.23 2.28
N PHE A 197 -23.04 1.16 1.66
CA PHE A 197 -23.11 0.96 0.19
C PHE A 197 -24.54 0.73 -0.32
N GLY A 198 -25.49 0.43 0.56
CA GLY A 198 -26.91 0.26 0.24
C GLY A 198 -27.76 1.54 0.31
N ASP A 199 -27.27 2.62 0.95
CA ASP A 199 -28.13 3.72 1.39
C ASP A 199 -27.91 5.07 0.67
N THR A 200 -27.03 5.14 -0.32
CA THR A 200 -26.84 6.39 -1.07
C THR A 200 -27.78 6.50 -2.27
N ASN A 201 -28.84 7.29 -2.05
CA ASN A 201 -29.78 7.85 -3.03
C ASN A 201 -29.12 8.68 -4.16
N ASN A 202 -28.26 8.11 -4.99
CA ASN A 202 -27.85 8.78 -6.23
C ASN A 202 -27.69 7.82 -7.42
N LYS A 203 -28.71 7.90 -8.29
CA LYS A 203 -28.74 7.71 -9.74
C LYS A 203 -27.90 6.57 -10.33
N LYS A 204 -28.63 5.48 -10.60
CA LYS A 204 -28.40 4.42 -11.61
C LYS A 204 -27.06 3.68 -11.50
N GLN A 205 -26.93 2.86 -10.47
CA GLN A 205 -26.40 1.51 -10.73
C GLN A 205 -27.35 0.81 -11.71
N SER A 206 -26.84 0.30 -12.82
CA SER A 206 -27.66 -0.53 -13.71
C SER A 206 -28.07 -1.79 -12.94
N SER A 207 -29.32 -2.21 -13.07
CA SER A 207 -29.82 -3.46 -12.48
C SER A 207 -28.95 -4.67 -12.85
N LEU A 208 -28.23 -4.58 -13.97
CA LEU A 208 -27.22 -5.53 -14.41
C LEU A 208 -26.02 -5.61 -13.46
N MET A 209 -25.49 -4.48 -12.99
CA MET A 209 -24.35 -4.43 -12.07
C MET A 209 -24.70 -5.04 -10.71
N TYR A 210 -25.91 -4.76 -10.20
CA TYR A 210 -26.42 -5.38 -8.97
C TYR A 210 -26.61 -6.90 -9.12
N ASN A 211 -27.13 -7.36 -10.26
CA ASN A 211 -27.33 -8.79 -10.52
C ASN A 211 -26.01 -9.55 -10.69
N ILE A 212 -25.02 -8.96 -11.38
CA ILE A 212 -23.68 -9.53 -11.52
C ILE A 212 -23.00 -9.65 -10.15
N TRP A 213 -23.11 -8.61 -9.32
CA TRP A 213 -22.61 -8.63 -7.95
C TRP A 213 -23.29 -9.71 -7.10
N LYS A 214 -24.63 -9.79 -7.14
CA LYS A 214 -25.41 -10.80 -6.40
C LYS A 214 -25.06 -12.22 -6.81
N GLN A 215 -24.88 -12.47 -8.11
CA GLN A 215 -24.41 -13.77 -8.61
C GLN A 215 -22.99 -14.08 -8.16
N SER A 216 -22.11 -13.07 -8.12
CA SER A 216 -20.73 -13.25 -7.64
C SER A 216 -20.66 -13.60 -6.15
N ILE A 217 -21.54 -13.04 -5.32
CA ILE A 217 -21.64 -13.40 -3.89
C ILE A 217 -22.17 -14.82 -3.72
N LEU A 218 -23.25 -15.19 -4.41
CA LEU A 218 -23.80 -16.55 -4.34
C LEU A 218 -22.79 -17.60 -4.81
N GLN A 219 -21.98 -17.28 -5.82
CA GLN A 219 -20.91 -18.16 -6.28
C GLN A 219 -19.82 -18.32 -5.22
N ARG A 220 -19.42 -17.24 -4.53
CA ARG A 220 -18.45 -17.30 -3.42
C ARG A 220 -18.93 -18.19 -2.28
N GLU A 221 -20.20 -18.08 -1.88
CA GLU A 221 -20.77 -18.95 -0.83
C GLU A 221 -20.76 -20.43 -1.25
N GLN A 222 -21.01 -20.73 -2.52
CA GLN A 222 -20.93 -22.09 -3.06
C GLN A 222 -19.49 -22.61 -3.09
N ASP A 223 -18.54 -21.78 -3.53
CA ASP A 223 -17.13 -22.14 -3.61
C ASP A 223 -16.53 -22.35 -2.20
N GLU A 224 -16.90 -21.53 -1.21
CA GLU A 224 -16.51 -21.69 0.20
C GLU A 224 -17.05 -22.99 0.81
N MET A 225 -18.31 -23.35 0.53
CA MET A 225 -18.88 -24.63 0.95
C MET A 225 -18.15 -25.83 0.31
N GLN A 226 -17.84 -25.75 -0.98
CA GLN A 226 -17.11 -26.81 -1.68
C GLN A 226 -15.68 -26.96 -1.13
N PHE A 227 -14.99 -25.85 -0.89
CA PHE A 227 -13.65 -25.85 -0.33
C PHE A 227 -13.61 -26.44 1.09
N THR A 228 -14.57 -26.06 1.93
CA THR A 228 -14.72 -26.62 3.29
C THR A 228 -14.93 -28.13 3.23
N ASN A 229 -15.74 -28.61 2.30
CA ASN A 229 -15.96 -30.05 2.10
C ASN A 229 -14.68 -30.77 1.62
N ILE A 230 -13.88 -30.15 0.75
CA ILE A 230 -12.60 -30.71 0.28
C ILE A 230 -11.59 -30.79 1.43
N ILE A 231 -11.44 -29.74 2.23
CA ILE A 231 -10.56 -29.75 3.41
C ILE A 231 -10.99 -30.84 4.39
N ASN A 232 -12.28 -30.94 4.69
CA ASN A 232 -12.80 -31.98 5.58
C ASN A 232 -12.51 -33.38 5.04
N LEU A 233 -12.65 -33.60 3.73
CA LEU A 233 -12.29 -34.87 3.09
C LEU A 233 -10.79 -35.18 3.24
N LEU A 234 -9.92 -34.19 3.01
CA LEU A 234 -8.47 -34.36 3.16
C LEU A 234 -8.07 -34.67 4.61
N LEU A 235 -8.68 -34.01 5.59
CA LEU A 235 -8.46 -34.29 7.01
C LEU A 235 -8.90 -35.70 7.39
N ILE A 236 -10.03 -36.17 6.87
CA ILE A 236 -10.49 -37.55 7.07
C ILE A 236 -9.49 -38.54 6.47
N LEU A 237 -9.05 -38.33 5.21
CA LEU A 237 -8.07 -39.20 4.56
C LEU A 237 -6.73 -39.23 5.31
N PHE A 238 -6.27 -38.07 5.78
CA PHE A 238 -5.05 -37.98 6.59
C PHE A 238 -5.20 -38.75 7.91
N SER A 239 -6.35 -38.64 8.59
CA SER A 239 -6.60 -39.38 9.84
C SER A 239 -6.61 -40.89 9.64
N VAL A 240 -7.16 -41.38 8.51
CA VAL A 240 -7.15 -42.81 8.16
C VAL A 240 -5.72 -43.28 7.89
N TRP A 241 -4.93 -42.49 7.15
CA TRP A 241 -3.55 -42.81 6.84
C TRP A 241 -2.67 -42.89 8.09
N VAL A 242 -2.80 -41.93 9.03
CA VAL A 242 -2.09 -41.95 10.31
C VAL A 242 -2.47 -43.18 11.14
N ASN A 243 -3.77 -43.51 11.22
CA ASN A 243 -4.23 -44.70 11.92
C ASN A 243 -3.69 -46.00 11.32
N GLN A 244 -3.55 -46.06 9.99
CA GLN A 244 -3.01 -47.23 9.31
C GLN A 244 -1.51 -47.42 9.63
N ILE A 245 -0.72 -46.35 9.57
CA ILE A 245 0.69 -46.38 9.97
C ILE A 245 0.85 -46.81 11.43
N HIS A 246 0.01 -46.29 12.31
CA HIS A 246 0.04 -46.65 13.72
C HIS A 246 -0.26 -48.13 13.92
N ASN A 247 -1.30 -48.68 13.25
CA ASN A 247 -1.62 -50.09 13.33
C ASN A 247 -0.50 -50.99 12.77
N ASP A 248 0.09 -50.63 11.63
CA ASP A 248 1.19 -51.38 11.02
C ASP A 248 2.41 -51.40 11.96
N SER A 249 2.72 -50.26 12.59
CA SER A 249 3.79 -50.15 13.59
C SER A 249 3.53 -51.01 14.84
N TYR A 250 2.28 -51.14 15.28
CA TYR A 250 1.92 -51.99 16.42
C TYR A 250 2.06 -53.48 16.11
N VAL A 251 1.75 -53.91 14.89
CA VAL A 251 1.93 -55.31 14.45
C VAL A 251 3.41 -55.67 14.42
N GLU A 252 4.25 -54.80 13.85
CA GLU A 252 5.69 -55.04 13.74
C GLU A 252 6.36 -55.13 15.12
N ILE A 253 6.00 -54.26 16.07
CA ILE A 253 6.49 -54.33 17.46
C ILE A 253 6.02 -55.63 18.15
N LYS A 254 4.78 -56.08 17.91
CA LYS A 254 4.26 -57.32 18.50
C LYS A 254 5.00 -58.56 17.96
N ASP A 255 5.39 -58.59 16.69
CA ASP A 255 6.14 -59.71 16.12
C ASP A 255 7.60 -59.74 16.59
N ILE A 256 8.22 -58.57 16.80
CA ILE A 256 9.59 -58.46 17.32
C ILE A 256 9.66 -58.88 18.80
N PHE A 257 8.74 -58.41 19.65
CA PHE A 257 8.79 -58.67 21.09
C PHE A 257 7.98 -59.89 21.54
N GLY A 258 6.98 -60.33 20.77
CA GLY A 258 6.15 -61.48 21.08
C GLY A 258 6.88 -62.82 20.93
N ASN A 259 7.81 -62.92 19.98
CA ASN A 259 8.59 -64.14 19.78
C ASN A 259 9.77 -64.27 20.76
N ALA A 260 10.24 -63.16 21.35
CA ALA A 260 11.36 -63.18 22.30
C ALA A 260 11.00 -63.74 23.69
N TYR A 261 9.71 -63.88 24.01
CA TYR A 261 9.25 -64.32 25.35
C TYR A 261 8.73 -65.77 25.40
N PHE A 262 8.75 -66.52 24.29
CA PHE A 262 8.22 -67.89 24.24
C PHE A 262 9.27 -69.01 24.10
N ASP A 263 10.56 -68.68 24.03
CA ASP A 263 11.64 -69.67 23.82
C ASP A 263 12.44 -70.05 25.10
N GLU A 264 12.05 -69.56 26.28
CA GLU A 264 12.75 -69.87 27.55
C GLU A 264 12.08 -70.94 28.44
N THR A 265 11.10 -71.70 27.92
CA THR A 265 10.54 -72.85 28.66
C THR A 265 10.44 -74.11 27.80
N GLN A 266 11.59 -74.72 27.51
CA GLN A 266 11.73 -76.18 27.30
C GLN A 266 13.00 -76.70 27.96
#